data_AF-A0A0D9YRJ0-F1
#
_entry.id   AF-A0A0D9YRJ0-F1
#
_cell.length_a   1.000
_cell.length_b   1.000
_cell.length_c   1.000
_cell.angle_alpha   90.00
_cell.angle_beta   90.00
_cell.angle_gamma   90.00
#
_symmetry.space_group_name_H-M   'P 1'
#
loop_
_entity.id
_entity.type
_entity.pdbx_description
1 polymer ?
#
loop_
_entity_poly.entity_id
_entity_poly.type
_entity_poly.pdbx_seq_one_letter_code
_entity_poly.pdbx_strand_id
1 'polypeptide(L)'
;MLESIAHGVLVVTWPHFSNQFLNERFAVHVLGVGVMTPVLLFGDEAMAVTRGDVAWVVIQLMDGGERRRKAKEYGEKARRAMEKGGSSYESLTQLIHSFTLQGAKNAVEQ
;
A
#
# COMPACT_ATOMS: atom_id res chain seq x y z
N MET A 1 -4.78 1.54 0.60
CA MET A 1 -3.41 1.87 0.10
C MET A 1 -2.99 0.90 -0.98
N LEU A 2 -3.13 -0.41 -0.72
CA LEU A 2 -2.84 -1.45 -1.70
C LEU A 2 -3.60 -1.23 -3.02
N GLU A 3 -4.87 -0.82 -2.94
CA GLU A 3 -5.73 -0.53 -4.08
C GLU A 3 -5.12 0.56 -4.97
N SER A 4 -4.66 1.65 -4.37
CA SER A 4 -4.04 2.76 -5.09
C SER A 4 -2.74 2.33 -5.77
N ILE A 5 -1.89 1.58 -5.07
CA ILE A 5 -0.62 1.07 -5.62
C ILE A 5 -0.91 0.12 -6.79
N ALA A 6 -1.85 -0.81 -6.64
CA ALA A 6 -2.21 -1.78 -7.67
C ALA A 6 -2.76 -1.12 -8.94
N HIS A 7 -3.46 0.01 -8.81
CA HIS A 7 -3.98 0.79 -9.94
C HIS A 7 -3.01 1.89 -10.42
N GLY A 8 -1.84 2.02 -9.80
CA GLY A 8 -0.86 3.05 -10.14
C GLY A 8 -1.34 4.48 -9.89
N VAL A 9 -2.14 4.69 -8.85
CA VAL A 9 -2.68 5.98 -8.42
C VAL A 9 -1.87 6.54 -7.25
N LEU A 10 -1.57 7.84 -7.29
CA LEU A 10 -0.90 8.53 -6.19
C LEU A 10 -1.77 8.61 -4.94
N VAL A 11 -1.13 8.69 -3.77
CA VAL A 11 -1.83 8.70 -2.48
C VAL A 11 -1.49 9.97 -1.70
N VAL A 12 -2.51 10.68 -1.24
CA VAL A 12 -2.35 11.63 -0.13
C VAL A 12 -2.58 10.87 1.16
N THR A 13 -1.61 10.93 2.07
CA THR A 13 -1.71 10.24 3.35
C THR A 13 -2.21 11.21 4.41
N TRP A 14 -3.25 10.78 5.12
CA TRP A 14 -3.85 11.48 6.25
C TRP A 14 -4.02 10.48 7.39
N PRO A 15 -2.94 10.20 8.14
CA PRO A 15 -2.98 9.21 9.19
C PRO A 15 -3.78 9.73 10.40
N HIS A 16 -4.68 8.91 10.92
CA HIS A 16 -5.41 9.17 12.15
C HIS A 16 -4.91 8.31 13.32
N PHE A 17 -4.57 7.04 13.09
CA PHE A 17 -4.14 6.14 14.16
C PHE A 17 -3.38 4.90 13.65
N SER A 18 -2.63 4.24 14.56
CA SER A 18 -2.02 2.92 14.38
C SER A 18 -1.09 2.84 13.15
N ASN A 19 -1.20 1.76 12.36
CA ASN A 19 -0.31 1.44 11.24
C ASN A 19 -0.42 2.44 10.07
N GLN A 20 -1.32 3.41 10.12
CA GLN A 20 -1.44 4.44 9.09
C GLN A 20 -0.18 5.31 8.99
N PHE A 21 0.53 5.54 10.10
CA PHE A 21 1.83 6.25 10.10
C PHE A 21 2.93 5.44 9.39
N LEU A 22 2.91 4.12 9.53
CA LEU A 22 3.83 3.24 8.80
C LEU A 22 3.51 3.22 7.31
N ASN A 23 2.23 3.11 6.97
CA ASN A 23 1.76 3.20 5.58
C ASN A 23 2.13 4.54 4.94
N GLU A 24 2.06 5.64 5.69
CA GLU A 24 2.52 6.95 5.23
C GLU A 24 4.02 6.95 4.91
N ARG A 25 4.86 6.55 5.87
CA ARG A 25 6.32 6.51 5.63
C ARG A 25 6.66 5.58 4.47
N PHE A 26 5.95 4.46 4.34
CA PHE A 26 6.12 3.55 3.23
C PHE A 26 5.73 4.18 1.88
N ALA A 27 4.55 4.79 1.78
CA ALA A 27 4.07 5.40 0.55
C ALA A 27 4.94 6.60 0.10
N VAL A 28 5.35 7.45 1.05
CA VAL A 28 6.08 8.70 0.76
C VAL A 28 7.58 8.47 0.64
N HIS A 29 8.21 7.78 1.58
CA HIS A 29 9.68 7.68 1.64
C HIS A 29 10.24 6.42 0.98
N VAL A 30 9.49 5.31 0.96
CA VAL A 30 9.97 4.05 0.38
C VAL A 30 9.55 3.93 -1.08
N LEU A 31 8.25 4.01 -1.35
CA LEU A 31 7.72 3.90 -2.70
C LEU A 31 7.81 5.23 -3.48
N GLY A 32 7.74 6.37 -2.80
CA GLY A 32 7.75 7.68 -3.46
C GLY A 32 6.52 7.94 -4.32
N VAL A 33 5.37 7.37 -3.95
CA VAL A 33 4.09 7.50 -4.67
C VAL A 33 3.06 8.34 -3.92
N GLY A 34 3.45 8.91 -2.76
CA GLY A 34 2.55 9.69 -1.93
C GLY A 34 3.07 11.06 -1.53
N VAL A 35 2.17 11.85 -0.96
CA VAL A 35 2.43 13.13 -0.29
C VAL A 35 1.78 13.08 1.08
N MET A 36 2.52 13.47 2.13
CA MET A 36 1.99 13.50 3.48
C MET A 36 1.20 14.79 3.76
N THR A 37 0.13 14.63 4.52
CA THR A 37 -0.56 15.75 5.17
C THR A 37 0.21 16.14 6.43
N PRO A 38 0.38 17.44 6.76
CA PRO A 38 1.07 17.86 7.97
C PRO A 38 0.20 17.60 9.21
N VAL A 39 0.04 16.33 9.58
CA VAL A 39 -0.64 15.90 10.80
C VAL A 39 0.40 15.90 11.92
N LEU A 40 0.22 16.77 12.91
CA LEU A 40 0.98 16.71 14.16
C LEU A 40 0.10 16.05 15.22
N LEU A 41 0.55 14.90 15.71
CA LEU A 41 -0.01 14.27 16.91
C LEU A 41 0.76 14.74 18.14
N PHE A 42 0.06 15.35 19.09
CA PHE A 42 0.58 15.66 20.42
C PHE A 42 -0.23 14.87 21.46
N GLY A 43 0.29 13.70 21.86
CA GLY A 43 -0.45 12.79 22.74
C GLY A 43 -1.73 12.28 22.07
N ASP A 44 -2.88 12.42 22.75
CA ASP A 44 -4.20 12.06 22.23
C ASP A 44 -4.83 13.16 21.35
N GLU A 45 -4.20 14.33 21.22
CA GLU A 45 -4.72 15.45 20.44
C GLU A 45 -4.03 15.55 19.08
N ALA A 46 -4.83 15.57 18.02
CA ALA A 46 -4.37 15.87 16.66
C ALA A 46 -4.55 17.36 16.37
N MET A 47 -3.49 18.03 15.92
CA MET A 47 -3.62 19.40 15.44
C MET A 47 -4.48 19.41 14.17
N ALA A 48 -5.43 20.35 14.11
CA ALA A 48 -6.36 20.44 12.99
C ALA A 48 -5.64 20.79 11.68
N VAL A 49 -5.81 19.95 10.66
CA VAL A 49 -5.36 20.22 9.29
C VAL A 49 -6.20 21.35 8.71
N THR A 50 -5.56 22.43 8.26
CA THR A 50 -6.27 23.58 7.71
C THR A 50 -6.65 23.36 6.25
N ARG A 51 -7.59 24.15 5.73
CA ARG A 51 -7.87 24.17 4.28
C ARG A 51 -6.63 24.49 3.44
N GLY A 52 -5.71 25.29 3.98
CA GLY A 52 -4.48 25.68 3.30
C GLY A 52 -3.53 24.50 3.15
N ASP A 53 -3.42 23.68 4.19
CA ASP A 53 -2.63 22.44 4.16
C ASP A 53 -3.17 21.46 3.13
N VAL A 54 -4.51 21.28 3.09
CA VAL A 54 -5.15 20.43 2.08
C VAL A 54 -4.88 20.94 0.67
N ALA A 55 -5.06 22.23 0.42
CA ALA A 55 -4.81 22.83 -0.90
C ALA A 55 -3.34 22.63 -1.32
N TRP A 56 -2.40 22.85 -0.40
CA TRP A 56 -0.98 22.67 -0.65
C TRP A 56 -0.62 21.22 -1.01
N VAL A 57 -1.11 20.26 -0.23
CA VAL A 57 -0.87 18.83 -0.46
C VAL A 57 -1.45 18.37 -1.80
N VAL A 58 -2.63 18.87 -2.17
CA VAL A 58 -3.24 18.58 -3.49
C VAL A 58 -2.37 19.14 -4.61
N ILE A 59 -1.90 20.39 -4.52
CA ILE A 59 -0.99 20.98 -5.50
C ILE A 59 0.29 20.13 -5.65
N GLN A 60 0.90 19.73 -4.52
CA GLN A 60 2.08 18.88 -4.52
C GLN A 60 1.84 17.51 -5.16
N LEU A 61 0.69 16.89 -4.92
CA LEU A 61 0.31 15.63 -5.55
C LEU A 61 0.15 15.80 -7.07
N MET A 62 -0.46 16.91 -7.47
CA MET A 62 -0.69 17.25 -8.88
C MET A 62 0.58 17.61 -9.64
N ASP A 63 1.66 18.02 -8.97
CA ASP A 63 2.99 18.23 -9.57
C ASP A 63 3.88 16.97 -9.55
N GLY A 64 3.30 15.80 -9.29
CA GLY A 64 4.03 14.54 -9.07
C GLY A 64 4.48 13.80 -10.33
N GLY A 65 5.19 14.43 -11.28
CA GLY A 65 5.66 13.78 -12.51
C GLY A 65 6.38 12.43 -12.27
N GLU A 66 7.47 12.46 -11.50
CA GLU A 66 8.22 11.25 -11.13
C GLU A 66 7.40 10.30 -10.25
N ARG A 67 6.57 10.83 -9.34
CA ARG A 67 5.68 10.02 -8.50
C ARG A 67 4.70 9.23 -9.37
N ARG A 68 4.14 9.85 -10.42
CA ARG A 68 3.22 9.19 -11.37
C ARG A 68 3.91 8.10 -12.17
N ARG A 69 5.17 8.31 -12.56
CA ARG A 69 5.98 7.27 -13.20
C ARG A 69 6.16 6.07 -12.28
N LYS A 70 6.57 6.30 -11.03
CA LYS A 70 6.71 5.23 -10.02
C LYS A 70 5.39 4.51 -9.72
N ALA A 71 4.29 5.25 -9.58
CA ALA A 71 2.99 4.65 -9.30
C ALA A 71 2.56 3.68 -10.41
N LYS A 72 2.69 4.09 -11.69
CA LYS A 72 2.45 3.19 -12.82
C LYS A 72 3.33 1.94 -12.77
N GLU A 73 4.63 2.11 -12.50
CA GLU A 73 5.58 1.00 -12.38
C GLU A 73 5.16 0.00 -11.28
N TYR A 74 4.75 0.48 -10.11
CA TYR A 74 4.28 -0.39 -9.03
C TYR A 74 2.93 -1.06 -9.34
N GLY A 75 2.02 -0.37 -10.02
CA GLY A 75 0.77 -0.97 -10.49
C GLY A 75 1.01 -2.13 -11.46
N GLU A 76 1.94 -1.96 -12.41
CA GLU A 76 2.35 -3.05 -13.31
C GLU A 76 3.00 -4.22 -12.56
N LYS A 77 3.86 -3.93 -11.57
CA LYS A 77 4.45 -4.98 -10.70
C LYS A 77 3.38 -5.73 -9.91
N ALA A 78 2.41 -5.02 -9.34
CA ALA A 78 1.30 -5.63 -8.61
C ALA A 78 0.45 -6.54 -9.50
N ARG A 79 0.14 -6.10 -10.73
CA ARG A 79 -0.56 -6.93 -11.72
C ARG A 79 0.24 -8.18 -12.07
N ARG A 80 1.53 -8.04 -12.42
CA ARG A 80 2.42 -9.17 -12.74
C ARG A 80 2.58 -10.16 -11.59
N ALA A 81 2.59 -9.69 -10.34
CA ALA A 81 2.67 -10.56 -9.18
C ALA A 81 1.46 -11.49 -9.04
N MET A 82 0.29 -11.08 -9.55
CA MET A 82 -0.96 -11.84 -9.48
C MET A 82 -1.26 -12.67 -10.74
N GLU A 83 -0.56 -12.43 -11.84
CA GLU A 83 -0.66 -13.26 -13.05
C GLU A 83 -0.15 -14.68 -12.82
N LYS A 84 -0.56 -15.63 -13.65
CA LYS A 84 -0.08 -17.02 -13.57
C LYS A 84 1.45 -17.05 -13.68
N GLY A 85 2.13 -17.70 -12.73
CA GLY A 85 3.60 -17.68 -12.62
C GLY A 85 4.16 -16.46 -11.87
N GLY A 86 3.30 -15.53 -11.42
CA GLY A 86 3.67 -14.38 -10.61
C GLY A 86 3.87 -14.74 -9.14
N SER A 87 4.65 -13.93 -8.42
CA SER A 87 5.06 -14.24 -7.04
C SER A 87 3.90 -14.45 -6.06
N SER A 88 2.86 -13.61 -6.14
CA SER A 88 1.69 -13.70 -5.26
C SER A 88 0.76 -14.84 -5.67
N TYR A 89 0.63 -15.09 -6.98
CA TYR A 89 -0.09 -16.26 -7.50
C TYR A 89 0.55 -17.57 -7.02
N GLU A 90 1.87 -17.70 -7.15
CA GLU A 90 2.61 -18.88 -6.71
C GLU A 90 2.56 -19.04 -5.19
N SER A 91 2.71 -17.94 -4.43
CA SER A 91 2.61 -17.99 -2.97
C SER A 91 1.23 -18.47 -2.50
N LEU A 92 0.15 -18.00 -3.14
CA LEU A 92 -1.20 -18.47 -2.83
C LEU A 92 -1.40 -19.94 -3.24
N THR A 93 -0.87 -20.34 -4.39
CA THR A 93 -0.94 -21.73 -4.87
C THR A 93 -0.21 -22.68 -3.90
N GLN A 94 0.98 -22.32 -3.44
CA GLN A 94 1.75 -23.06 -2.44
C GLN A 94 1.02 -23.14 -1.10
N LEU A 95 0.39 -22.05 -0.68
CA LEU A 95 -0.40 -22.02 0.56
C LEU A 95 -1.59 -22.98 0.47
N ILE A 96 -2.33 -23.00 -0.65
CA ILE A 96 -3.44 -23.94 -0.83
C ILE A 96 -2.94 -25.38 -0.81
N HIS A 97 -1.85 -25.66 -1.53
CA HIS A 97 -1.27 -27.00 -1.60
C HIS A 97 -0.81 -27.51 -0.23
N SER A 98 -0.29 -26.65 0.65
CA SER A 98 0.14 -27.06 1.99
C SER A 98 -1.02 -27.60 2.82
N PHE A 99 -2.21 -27.00 2.72
CA PHE A 99 -3.42 -27.49 3.39
C PHE A 99 -3.95 -28.79 2.76
N THR A 100 -3.85 -28.95 1.44
CA THR A 100 -4.24 -30.20 0.77
C THR A 100 -3.35 -31.36 1.18
N LEU A 101 -2.03 -31.14 1.26
CA LEU A 101 -1.08 -32.15 1.74
C LEU A 101 -1.30 -32.48 3.22
N GLN A 102 -1.63 -31.49 4.05
CA GLN A 102 -1.94 -31.71 5.46
C GLN A 102 -3.21 -32.55 5.64
N GLY A 103 -4.26 -32.28 4.85
CA GLY A 103 -5.49 -33.08 4.85
C GLY A 103 -5.26 -34.53 4.41
N ALA A 104 -4.40 -34.75 3.41
CA ALA A 104 -4.02 -36.09 2.96
C ALA A 104 -3.20 -36.86 4.01
N LYS A 105 -2.27 -36.20 4.71
CA LYS A 105 -1.52 -36.82 5.81
C LYS A 105 -2.42 -37.22 6.98
N ASN A 106 -3.35 -36.34 7.37
CA ASN A 106 -4.29 -36.61 8.45
C ASN A 106 -5.29 -37.74 8.13
N ALA A 107 -5.54 -38.02 6.85
CA ALA A 107 -6.42 -39.12 6.41
C ALA A 107 -5.69 -40.47 6.28
N VAL A 108 -4.36 -40.49 6.26
CA VAL A 108 -3.53 -41.71 6.21
C VAL A 108 -3.13 -42.16 7.63
N GLU A 109 -3.19 -41.25 8.61
CA GLU A 109 -2.91 -41.53 10.03
C GLU A 109 -4.15 -41.89 10.87
N GLN A 110 -5.34 -42.01 10.23
CA GLN A 110 -6.58 -42.54 10.83
C GLN A 110 -6.92 -43.90 10.25
#